data_AF-A5HMM2-F1
#
_entry.id   AF-A5HMM2-F1
#
_cell.length_a   1.000
_cell.length_b   1.000
_cell.length_c   1.000
_cell.angle_alpha   90.00
_cell.angle_beta   90.00
_cell.angle_gamma   90.00
#
_symmetry.space_group_name_H-M   'P 1'
#
loop_
_entity.id
_entity.type
_entity.pdbx_description
1 polymer ?
#
loop_
_entity_poly.entity_id
_entity_poly.type
_entity_poly.pdbx_seq_one_letter_code
_entity_poly.pdbx_strand_id
1 'polypeptide(L)'
;FSYDPKLELMYYGSGQLSTWNPRNRPGENKWSVTIWVRQPDSGMAKWAYQMSPKDDWDFDGLNDWILTDNRFDGKEKPILTHFDKQGFGYSLERASGEVLVAEKFDPVVNWATKVDLEKGSKTYGRPLVVSKYSTEQNGEDVNTRAICPVALGTKEQQPAAFSPKTGLFYAPTQHVCMDYEPF
;
A
#
# COMPACT_ATOMS: atom_id res chain seq x y z
N PHE A 1 9.68 -1.21 -10.93
CA PHE A 1 10.15 0.10 -10.45
C PHE A 1 9.78 1.17 -11.47
N SER A 2 9.78 2.44 -11.08
CA SER A 2 9.70 3.59 -11.99
C SER A 2 10.82 4.60 -11.68
N TYR A 3 11.03 5.59 -12.55
CA TYR A 3 12.13 6.55 -12.44
C TYR A 3 11.68 7.95 -12.87
N ASP A 4 12.03 8.98 -12.08
CA ASP A 4 11.88 10.38 -12.46
C ASP A 4 13.25 11.01 -12.74
N PRO A 5 13.59 11.31 -14.00
CA PRO A 5 14.87 11.92 -14.35
C PRO A 5 15.03 13.36 -13.85
N LYS A 6 13.95 14.09 -13.59
CA LYS A 6 14.03 15.47 -13.07
C LYS A 6 14.43 15.51 -11.60
N LEU A 7 14.06 14.47 -10.86
CA LEU A 7 14.35 14.34 -9.43
C LEU A 7 15.53 13.40 -9.16
N GLU A 8 15.96 12.63 -10.16
CA GLU A 8 16.96 11.57 -10.06
C GLU A 8 16.58 10.54 -8.98
N LEU A 9 15.32 10.08 -9.02
CA LEU A 9 14.75 9.15 -8.04
C LEU A 9 14.16 7.91 -8.70
N MET A 10 14.51 6.75 -8.16
CA MET A 10 13.90 5.46 -8.45
C MET A 10 12.84 5.14 -7.38
N TYR A 11 11.69 4.64 -7.83
CA TYR A 11 10.55 4.26 -6.99
C TYR A 11 10.29 2.76 -7.12
N TYR A 12 10.20 2.08 -6.00
CA TYR A 12 9.84 0.67 -5.93
C TYR A 12 9.19 0.36 -4.58
N GLY A 13 8.83 -0.89 -4.32
CA GLY A 13 8.34 -1.29 -3.02
C GLY A 13 8.91 -2.61 -2.54
N SER A 14 8.69 -2.89 -1.26
CA SER A 14 9.03 -4.16 -0.62
C SER A 14 7.78 -5.00 -0.41
N GLY A 15 7.95 -6.33 -0.49
CA GLY A 15 6.88 -7.29 -0.24
C GLY A 15 6.59 -7.49 1.23
N GLN A 16 5.77 -8.49 1.49
CA GLN A 16 5.43 -9.01 2.82
C GLN A 16 6.67 -9.54 3.58
N LEU A 17 6.52 -9.81 4.88
CA LEU A 17 7.58 -10.42 5.68
C LEU A 17 7.44 -11.94 5.75
N SER A 18 8.37 -12.65 5.11
CA SER A 18 8.66 -14.09 5.26
C SER A 18 7.46 -14.94 5.72
N THR A 19 7.36 -15.22 7.02
CA THR A 19 6.28 -16.02 7.62
C THR A 19 4.95 -15.28 7.62
N TRP A 20 3.88 -15.96 7.22
CA TRP A 20 2.55 -15.37 7.24
C TRP A 20 1.86 -15.47 8.60
N ASN A 21 2.49 -16.08 9.59
CA ASN A 21 2.02 -16.04 10.96
C ASN A 21 2.58 -14.78 11.66
N PRO A 22 1.74 -13.76 11.92
CA PRO A 22 2.22 -12.49 12.46
C PRO A 22 2.70 -12.59 13.91
N ARG A 23 2.26 -13.60 14.69
CA ARG A 23 2.68 -13.77 16.09
C ARG A 23 4.15 -14.16 16.23
N ASN A 24 4.68 -14.85 15.23
CA ASN A 24 6.11 -15.19 15.14
C ASN A 24 7.02 -13.99 14.81
N ARG A 25 6.44 -12.83 14.49
CA ARG A 25 7.16 -11.60 14.10
C ARG A 25 6.51 -10.35 14.73
N PRO A 26 6.69 -10.14 16.05
CA PRO A 26 6.17 -8.97 16.74
C PRO A 26 6.84 -7.67 16.28
N GLY A 27 6.13 -6.56 16.40
CA GLY A 27 6.61 -5.23 16.01
C GLY A 27 6.24 -4.83 14.58
N GLU A 28 6.59 -3.60 14.18
CA GLU A 28 6.09 -3.02 12.93
C GLU A 28 6.61 -3.66 11.65
N ASN A 29 7.60 -4.56 11.76
CA ASN A 29 8.09 -5.33 10.62
C ASN A 29 8.72 -4.45 9.54
N LYS A 30 9.30 -3.31 9.95
CA LYS A 30 9.94 -2.37 9.01
C LYS A 30 11.18 -2.99 8.38
N TRP A 31 11.41 -2.83 7.09
CA TRP A 31 10.67 -2.02 6.10
C TRP A 31 9.98 -2.92 5.06
N SER A 32 9.16 -3.87 5.51
CA SER A 32 8.23 -4.62 4.64
C SER A 32 7.07 -3.76 4.19
N VAL A 33 6.40 -4.14 3.10
CA VAL A 33 5.22 -3.48 2.53
C VAL A 33 5.38 -1.96 2.51
N THR A 34 6.52 -1.52 1.95
CA THR A 34 6.99 -0.14 2.02
C THR A 34 7.25 0.39 0.62
N ILE A 35 6.73 1.58 0.33
CA ILE A 35 7.16 2.39 -0.81
C ILE A 35 8.54 2.93 -0.52
N TRP A 36 9.48 2.68 -1.42
CA TRP A 36 10.86 3.13 -1.35
C TRP A 36 11.17 4.10 -2.46
N VAL A 37 11.86 5.19 -2.09
CA VAL A 37 12.39 6.15 -3.05
C VAL A 37 13.86 6.37 -2.80
N ARG A 38 14.68 6.05 -3.80
CA ARG A 38 16.15 6.04 -3.68
C ARG A 38 16.79 6.80 -4.81
N GLN A 39 17.97 7.36 -4.52
CA GLN A 39 18.88 7.83 -5.56
C GLN A 39 19.48 6.64 -6.30
N PRO A 40 19.41 6.55 -7.64
CA PRO A 40 19.97 5.43 -8.40
C PRO A 40 21.47 5.26 -8.20
N ASP A 41 22.22 6.36 -8.15
CA ASP A 41 23.69 6.34 -8.12
C ASP A 41 24.24 5.80 -6.79
N SER A 42 23.63 6.19 -5.66
CA SER A 42 24.11 5.87 -4.32
C SER A 42 23.31 4.75 -3.64
N GLY A 43 22.10 4.47 -4.11
CA GLY A 43 21.12 3.63 -3.41
C GLY A 43 20.57 4.26 -2.13
N MET A 44 20.92 5.50 -1.78
CA MET A 44 20.45 6.15 -0.57
C MET A 44 18.95 6.42 -0.65
N ALA A 45 18.20 6.06 0.39
CA ALA A 45 16.78 6.36 0.47
C ALA A 45 16.56 7.86 0.74
N LYS A 46 15.78 8.51 -0.13
CA LYS A 46 15.30 9.87 0.10
C LYS A 46 14.14 9.88 1.09
N TRP A 47 13.20 8.96 0.91
CA TRP A 47 12.10 8.72 1.83
C TRP A 47 11.57 7.30 1.66
N ALA A 48 10.81 6.84 2.66
CA ALA A 48 10.11 5.56 2.64
C ALA A 48 8.78 5.69 3.38
N TYR A 49 7.74 5.00 2.89
CA TYR A 49 6.42 4.98 3.51
C TYR A 49 5.90 3.54 3.61
N GLN A 50 5.70 3.05 4.83
CA GLN A 50 5.17 1.70 5.07
C GLN A 50 3.64 1.72 5.00
N MET A 51 3.08 1.01 4.02
CA MET A 51 1.64 0.98 3.75
C MET A 51 0.90 0.03 4.69
N SER A 52 1.50 -1.13 5.00
CA SER A 52 0.94 -2.16 5.89
C SER A 52 1.92 -2.50 7.02
N PRO A 53 2.02 -1.64 8.07
CA PRO A 53 2.78 -1.99 9.26
C PRO A 53 2.20 -3.26 9.91
N LYS A 54 3.08 -4.20 10.29
CA LYS A 54 2.65 -5.50 10.85
C LYS A 54 1.63 -6.19 9.92
N ASP A 55 2.02 -6.45 8.67
CA ASP A 55 1.15 -7.19 7.74
C ASP A 55 0.72 -8.56 8.31
N ASP A 56 -0.56 -8.87 8.20
CA ASP A 56 -1.20 -10.07 8.77
C ASP A 56 -1.78 -10.99 7.66
N TRP A 57 -1.64 -10.59 6.38
CA TRP A 57 -2.48 -11.09 5.29
C TRP A 57 -1.74 -11.38 3.97
N ASP A 58 -0.40 -11.28 3.93
CA ASP A 58 0.39 -11.37 2.70
C ASP A 58 0.09 -10.23 1.71
N PHE A 59 -0.09 -9.00 2.20
CA PHE A 59 -0.30 -7.86 1.31
C PHE A 59 1.02 -7.26 0.85
N ASP A 60 1.69 -7.94 -0.10
CA ASP A 60 2.89 -7.43 -0.78
C ASP A 60 2.71 -6.02 -1.38
N GLY A 61 3.62 -5.12 -1.02
CA GLY A 61 3.68 -3.75 -1.52
C GLY A 61 4.49 -3.61 -2.81
N LEU A 62 4.35 -4.54 -3.76
CA LEU A 62 5.21 -4.65 -4.95
C LEU A 62 4.60 -4.06 -6.23
N ASN A 63 3.32 -3.68 -6.21
CA ASN A 63 2.58 -3.20 -7.37
C ASN A 63 3.23 -1.95 -8.01
N ASP A 64 2.82 -1.63 -9.23
CA ASP A 64 3.39 -0.57 -10.06
C ASP A 64 3.33 0.85 -9.43
N TRP A 65 4.25 1.71 -9.91
CA TRP A 65 4.54 3.03 -9.34
C TRP A 65 4.36 4.11 -10.42
N ILE A 66 3.13 4.55 -10.64
CA ILE A 66 2.80 5.40 -11.78
C ILE A 66 3.09 6.87 -11.45
N LEU A 67 4.04 7.46 -12.18
CA LEU A 67 4.46 8.85 -11.98
C LEU A 67 3.65 9.76 -12.91
N THR A 68 2.97 10.74 -12.33
CA THR A 68 2.12 11.69 -13.08
C THR A 68 2.32 13.12 -12.58
N ASP A 69 2.20 14.09 -13.46
CA ASP A 69 2.09 15.50 -13.08
C ASP A 69 0.61 15.88 -13.20
N ASN A 70 -0.05 16.05 -12.06
CA ASN A 70 -1.51 16.21 -11.98
C ASN A 70 -1.88 17.37 -11.03
N ARG A 71 -3.06 17.95 -11.23
CA ARG A 71 -3.58 18.97 -10.31
C ARG A 71 -4.15 18.33 -9.05
N PHE A 72 -3.66 18.77 -7.90
CA PHE A 72 -4.17 18.41 -6.58
C PHE A 72 -4.34 19.71 -5.79
N ASP A 73 -5.54 19.93 -5.23
CA ASP A 73 -5.93 21.19 -4.57
C ASP A 73 -5.61 22.45 -5.43
N GLY A 74 -5.90 22.35 -6.72
CA GLY A 74 -5.71 23.46 -7.69
C GLY A 74 -4.27 23.71 -8.13
N LYS A 75 -3.28 23.02 -7.55
CA LYS A 75 -1.84 23.15 -7.88
C LYS A 75 -1.35 21.93 -8.65
N GLU A 76 -0.52 22.15 -9.66
CA GLU A 76 0.22 21.04 -10.27
C GLU A 76 1.21 20.47 -9.26
N LYS A 77 1.13 19.16 -9.02
CA LYS A 77 2.01 18.43 -8.11
C LYS A 77 2.64 17.24 -8.83
N PRO A 78 3.91 16.93 -8.51
CA PRO A 78 4.54 15.71 -8.96
C PRO A 78 4.01 14.53 -8.12
N ILE A 79 3.08 13.75 -8.65
CA ILE A 79 2.39 12.67 -7.96
C ILE A 79 2.98 11.30 -8.32
N LEU A 80 3.07 10.41 -7.34
CA LEU A 80 3.19 8.97 -7.50
C LEU A 80 1.85 8.35 -7.09
N THR A 81 1.27 7.53 -7.96
CA THR A 81 0.05 6.77 -7.69
C THR A 81 0.37 5.28 -7.66
N HIS A 82 -0.18 4.59 -6.67
CA HIS A 82 0.04 3.18 -6.41
C HIS A 82 -1.26 2.50 -5.98
N PHE A 83 -1.58 1.36 -6.58
CA PHE A 83 -2.74 0.55 -6.22
C PHE A 83 -2.25 -0.71 -5.51
N ASP A 84 -2.32 -0.72 -4.19
CA ASP A 84 -1.71 -1.78 -3.39
C ASP A 84 -2.59 -3.04 -3.32
N LYS A 85 -1.95 -4.20 -3.11
CA LYS A 85 -2.58 -5.50 -2.89
C LYS A 85 -3.64 -5.42 -1.79
N GLN A 86 -3.39 -4.67 -0.72
CA GLN A 86 -4.32 -4.49 0.41
C GLN A 86 -5.63 -3.76 0.06
N GLY A 87 -5.80 -3.23 -1.16
CA GLY A 87 -7.05 -2.62 -1.61
C GLY A 87 -7.17 -1.11 -1.37
N PHE A 88 -6.10 -0.46 -0.92
CA PHE A 88 -6.00 1.00 -0.89
C PHE A 88 -5.19 1.53 -2.08
N GLY A 89 -5.72 2.56 -2.72
CA GLY A 89 -5.08 3.35 -3.75
C GLY A 89 -4.44 4.56 -3.09
N TYR A 90 -3.14 4.70 -3.26
CA TYR A 90 -2.33 5.75 -2.69
C TYR A 90 -1.94 6.76 -3.75
N SER A 91 -2.08 8.05 -3.43
CA SER A 91 -1.44 9.13 -4.18
C SER A 91 -0.53 9.91 -3.23
N LEU A 92 0.75 10.00 -3.58
CA LEU A 92 1.78 10.67 -2.79
C LEU A 92 2.45 11.77 -3.60
N GLU A 93 2.90 12.84 -2.96
CA GLU A 93 3.86 13.76 -3.59
C GLU A 93 5.22 13.05 -3.72
N ARG A 94 5.61 12.70 -4.94
CA ARG A 94 6.75 11.79 -5.17
C ARG A 94 8.11 12.36 -4.74
N ALA A 95 8.21 13.68 -4.61
CA ALA A 95 9.42 14.34 -4.16
C ALA A 95 9.65 14.26 -2.63
N SER A 96 8.58 14.35 -1.83
CA SER A 96 8.64 14.44 -0.36
C SER A 96 8.15 13.19 0.37
N GLY A 97 7.30 12.38 -0.27
CA GLY A 97 6.64 11.25 0.35
C GLY A 97 5.38 11.61 1.14
N GLU A 98 4.87 12.86 1.05
CA GLU A 98 3.60 13.22 1.67
C GLU A 98 2.45 12.42 1.02
N VAL A 99 1.73 11.65 1.84
CA VAL A 99 0.51 10.94 1.40
C VAL A 99 -0.62 11.94 1.27
N LEU A 100 -1.10 12.12 0.03
CA LEU A 100 -2.16 13.06 -0.31
C LEU A 100 -3.54 12.39 -0.25
N VAL A 101 -3.63 11.15 -0.73
CA VAL A 101 -4.86 10.36 -0.77
C VAL A 101 -4.51 8.91 -0.45
N ALA A 102 -5.35 8.25 0.34
CA ALA A 102 -5.26 6.83 0.63
C ALA A 102 -6.67 6.25 0.83
N GLU A 103 -7.30 5.88 -0.29
CA GLU A 103 -8.71 5.47 -0.33
C GLU A 103 -8.87 4.06 -0.87
N LYS A 104 -9.95 3.38 -0.49
CA LYS A 104 -10.25 2.05 -1.03
C LYS A 104 -10.60 2.17 -2.51
N PHE A 105 -10.00 1.33 -3.35
CA PHE A 105 -10.37 1.23 -4.77
C PHE A 105 -11.25 0.02 -5.10
N ASP A 106 -11.61 -0.76 -4.08
CA ASP A 106 -12.71 -1.72 -4.11
C ASP A 106 -13.56 -1.54 -2.83
N PRO A 107 -14.89 -1.33 -2.95
CA PRO A 107 -15.75 -1.10 -1.80
C PRO A 107 -15.86 -2.29 -0.83
N VAL A 108 -15.51 -3.52 -1.23
CA VAL A 108 -15.63 -4.69 -0.32
C VAL A 108 -14.44 -4.84 0.64
N VAL A 109 -13.36 -4.09 0.44
CA VAL A 109 -12.17 -4.13 1.31
C VAL A 109 -12.57 -3.84 2.76
N ASN A 110 -12.30 -4.78 3.66
CA ASN A 110 -12.84 -4.75 5.03
C ASN A 110 -11.81 -4.89 6.15
N TRP A 111 -10.58 -5.32 5.85
CA TRP A 111 -9.54 -5.57 6.85
C TRP A 111 -9.12 -4.31 7.64
N ALA A 112 -9.24 -3.13 7.02
CA ALA A 112 -9.07 -1.83 7.66
C ALA A 112 -10.23 -0.88 7.33
N THR A 113 -10.53 0.05 8.24
CA THR A 113 -11.60 1.04 8.03
C THR A 113 -11.17 2.12 7.03
N LYS A 114 -10.02 2.74 7.27
CA LYS A 114 -9.38 3.77 6.45
C LYS A 114 -7.88 3.80 6.74
N VAL A 115 -7.12 4.53 5.92
CA VAL A 115 -5.80 5.04 6.32
C VAL A 115 -6.01 6.37 7.02
N ASP A 116 -5.43 6.52 8.21
CA ASP A 116 -5.55 7.76 8.97
C ASP A 116 -4.59 8.82 8.44
N LEU A 117 -5.11 9.85 7.78
CA LEU A 117 -4.34 10.98 7.26
C LEU A 117 -4.58 12.27 8.05
N GLU A 118 -5.17 12.18 9.26
CA GLU A 118 -5.35 13.34 10.12
C GLU A 118 -3.99 13.78 10.70
N LYS A 119 -3.48 14.93 10.24
CA LYS A 119 -2.21 15.49 10.70
C LYS A 119 -2.26 15.72 12.21
N GLY A 120 -1.34 15.10 12.95
CA GLY A 120 -1.28 15.15 14.41
C GLY A 120 -1.93 13.97 15.12
N SER A 121 -2.65 13.10 14.40
CA SER A 121 -3.11 11.83 14.95
C SER A 121 -1.94 10.91 15.30
N LYS A 122 -2.08 10.14 16.37
CA LYS A 122 -1.10 9.11 16.78
C LYS A 122 -0.95 7.99 15.76
N THR A 123 -1.96 7.80 14.92
CA THR A 123 -2.01 6.79 13.86
C THR A 123 -1.82 7.38 12.47
N TYR A 124 -1.35 8.62 12.37
CA TYR A 124 -1.10 9.27 11.08
C TYR A 124 -0.26 8.38 10.14
N GLY A 125 -0.73 8.24 8.91
CA GLY A 125 -0.16 7.41 7.85
C GLY A 125 -0.47 5.92 7.99
N ARG A 126 -1.28 5.46 8.96
CA ARG A 126 -1.50 4.04 9.23
C ARG A 126 -2.92 3.57 8.88
N PRO A 127 -3.08 2.37 8.31
CA PRO A 127 -4.37 1.70 8.24
C PRO A 127 -4.93 1.41 9.64
N LEU A 128 -6.21 1.69 9.84
CA LEU A 128 -6.93 1.37 11.07
C LEU A 128 -7.54 -0.03 10.96
N VAL A 129 -6.76 -1.03 11.39
CA VAL A 129 -7.10 -2.45 11.34
C VAL A 129 -8.41 -2.75 12.08
N VAL A 130 -9.28 -3.53 11.45
CA VAL A 130 -10.53 -4.01 12.04
C VAL A 130 -10.25 -5.35 12.74
N SER A 131 -10.41 -5.37 14.06
CA SER A 131 -10.10 -6.54 14.91
C SER A 131 -10.72 -7.85 14.41
N LYS A 132 -11.98 -7.81 13.96
CA LYS A 132 -12.70 -8.96 13.39
C LYS A 132 -11.94 -9.67 12.26
N TYR A 133 -11.18 -8.91 11.46
CA TYR A 133 -10.49 -9.41 10.26
C TYR A 133 -8.96 -9.49 10.45
N SER A 134 -8.44 -9.25 11.65
CA SER A 134 -7.01 -9.39 11.97
C SER A 134 -6.69 -10.80 12.40
N THR A 135 -5.75 -11.41 11.69
CA THR A 135 -5.29 -12.79 11.94
C THR A 135 -4.43 -12.83 13.20
N GLU A 136 -3.66 -11.77 13.51
CA GLU A 136 -2.93 -11.64 14.77
C GLU A 136 -3.87 -11.61 15.98
N GLN A 137 -4.90 -10.76 15.92
CA GLN A 137 -5.82 -10.53 17.04
C GLN A 137 -6.70 -11.76 17.32
N ASN A 138 -7.14 -12.46 16.27
CA ASN A 138 -7.91 -13.69 16.41
C ASN A 138 -7.04 -14.86 16.91
N GLY A 139 -5.78 -14.92 16.50
CA GLY A 139 -4.80 -15.86 17.03
C GLY A 139 -4.37 -16.95 16.07
N GLU A 140 -3.29 -17.63 16.44
CA GLU A 140 -2.81 -18.87 15.81
C GLU A 140 -3.85 -19.97 15.92
N ASP A 141 -3.92 -20.83 14.90
CA ASP A 141 -4.86 -21.95 14.78
C ASP A 141 -6.34 -21.53 14.86
N VAL A 142 -6.64 -20.25 14.55
CA VAL A 142 -7.99 -19.70 14.48
C VAL A 142 -8.27 -19.17 13.08
N ASN A 143 -9.19 -19.84 12.36
CA ASN A 143 -9.65 -19.38 11.07
C ASN A 143 -10.41 -18.04 11.15
N THR A 144 -9.77 -16.97 10.69
CA THR A 144 -10.36 -15.65 10.48
C THR A 144 -11.09 -15.62 9.16
N ARG A 145 -12.41 -15.43 9.20
CA ARG A 145 -13.28 -15.59 8.03
C ARG A 145 -13.68 -14.29 7.35
N ALA A 146 -13.96 -14.39 6.06
CA ALA A 146 -14.49 -13.31 5.21
C ALA A 146 -13.63 -12.04 5.21
N ILE A 147 -12.30 -12.20 5.18
CA ILE A 147 -11.33 -11.11 4.99
C ILE A 147 -11.37 -10.70 3.52
N CYS A 148 -11.49 -9.40 3.26
CA CYS A 148 -11.42 -8.85 1.91
C CYS A 148 -10.34 -7.76 1.88
N PRO A 149 -9.36 -7.85 0.95
CA PRO A 149 -9.25 -8.86 -0.12
C PRO A 149 -8.64 -10.20 0.36
N VAL A 150 -8.59 -11.19 -0.55
CA VAL A 150 -7.76 -12.40 -0.43
C VAL A 150 -6.27 -12.04 -0.41
N ALA A 151 -5.42 -12.98 0.01
CA ALA A 151 -3.96 -12.88 -0.05
C ALA A 151 -3.36 -12.63 -1.45
N LEU A 152 -4.13 -12.68 -2.55
CA LEU A 152 -3.70 -12.18 -3.88
C LEU A 152 -4.00 -10.68 -4.08
N GLY A 153 -4.68 -10.07 -3.10
CA GLY A 153 -5.08 -8.69 -3.06
C GLY A 153 -6.23 -8.31 -3.97
N THR A 154 -6.58 -7.02 -3.90
CA THR A 154 -7.51 -6.37 -4.83
C THR A 154 -6.85 -6.17 -6.21
N LYS A 155 -5.52 -6.18 -6.26
CA LYS A 155 -4.71 -6.11 -7.49
C LYS A 155 -3.34 -6.72 -7.19
N GLU A 156 -2.81 -7.49 -8.12
CA GLU A 156 -1.49 -8.15 -8.00
C GLU A 156 -0.53 -7.55 -9.05
N GLN A 157 0.33 -8.35 -9.67
CA GLN A 157 1.37 -7.93 -10.62
C GLN A 157 0.86 -7.17 -11.84
N GLN A 158 -0.41 -7.36 -12.23
CA GLN A 158 -0.97 -6.74 -13.42
C GLN A 158 -0.89 -5.21 -13.33
N PRO A 159 -0.17 -4.50 -14.21
CA PRO A 159 0.04 -3.07 -14.07
C PRO A 159 -1.23 -2.27 -14.39
N ALA A 160 -1.42 -1.14 -13.73
CA ALA A 160 -2.45 -0.18 -14.10
C ALA A 160 -1.93 0.77 -15.20
N ALA A 161 -2.85 1.39 -15.94
CA ALA A 161 -2.53 2.39 -16.96
C ALA A 161 -3.06 3.77 -16.56
N PHE A 162 -2.41 4.85 -16.99
CA PHE A 162 -2.88 6.22 -16.83
C PHE A 162 -3.07 6.89 -18.19
N SER A 163 -4.17 7.64 -18.34
CA SER A 163 -4.41 8.47 -19.53
C SER A 163 -4.31 9.95 -19.18
N PRO A 164 -3.32 10.70 -19.71
CA PRO A 164 -3.20 12.14 -19.47
C PRO A 164 -4.34 12.94 -20.11
N LYS A 165 -5.08 12.37 -21.07
CA LYS A 165 -6.23 13.02 -21.70
C LYS A 165 -7.47 13.00 -20.81
N THR A 166 -7.70 11.91 -20.11
CA THR A 166 -8.87 11.75 -19.23
C THR A 166 -8.55 12.06 -17.77
N GLY A 167 -7.26 12.05 -17.39
CA GLY A 167 -6.83 12.18 -15.99
C GLY A 167 -7.19 10.96 -15.14
N LEU A 168 -7.44 9.81 -15.76
CA LEU A 168 -7.92 8.61 -15.08
C LEU A 168 -6.87 7.49 -15.09
N PHE A 169 -6.91 6.68 -14.03
CA PHE A 169 -6.23 5.41 -13.92
C PHE A 169 -7.17 4.27 -14.29
N TYR A 170 -6.67 3.29 -15.03
CA TYR A 170 -7.36 2.08 -15.44
C TYR A 170 -6.61 0.90 -14.82
N ALA A 171 -7.08 0.43 -13.67
CA ALA A 171 -6.45 -0.65 -12.92
C ALA A 171 -7.25 -1.96 -13.09
N PRO A 172 -6.63 -3.05 -13.57
CA PRO A 172 -7.26 -4.37 -13.59
C PRO A 172 -7.29 -4.99 -12.19
N THR A 173 -8.47 -5.01 -11.57
CA THR A 173 -8.67 -5.47 -10.18
C THR A 173 -9.20 -6.90 -10.08
N GLN A 174 -9.13 -7.44 -8.88
CA GLN A 174 -9.72 -8.70 -8.43
C GLN A 174 -10.82 -8.40 -7.41
N HIS A 175 -11.84 -9.25 -7.33
CA HIS A 175 -12.96 -9.11 -6.40
C HIS A 175 -13.16 -10.41 -5.62
N VAL A 176 -12.17 -10.76 -4.80
CA VAL A 176 -12.08 -12.05 -4.10
C VAL A 176 -11.72 -11.82 -2.64
N CYS A 177 -12.33 -12.61 -1.75
CA CYS A 177 -12.12 -12.60 -0.30
C CYS A 177 -11.58 -13.95 0.17
N MET A 178 -11.13 -14.04 1.42
CA MET A 178 -10.54 -15.25 1.99
C MET A 178 -11.00 -15.55 3.42
N ASP A 179 -10.87 -16.83 3.75
CA ASP A 179 -10.74 -17.33 5.11
C ASP A 179 -9.25 -17.65 5.33
N TYR A 180 -8.70 -17.30 6.48
CA TYR A 180 -7.27 -17.43 6.75
C TYR A 180 -6.99 -17.88 8.19
N GLU A 181 -6.17 -18.91 8.34
CA GLU A 181 -5.74 -19.47 9.63
C GLU A 181 -4.20 -19.44 9.70
N PRO A 182 -3.60 -18.58 10.55
CA PRO A 182 -2.15 -18.59 10.77
C PRO A 182 -1.76 -19.80 11.65
N PHE A 183 -0.64 -20.44 11.33
CA PHE A 183 -0.07 -21.59 12.05
C PHE A 183 1.43 -21.42 12.33
#